data_AF-A0A8J4XCU5-F1
#
_entry.id   AF-A0A8J4XCU5-F1
#
_cell.length_a   1.000
_cell.length_b   1.000
_cell.length_c   1.000
_cell.angle_alpha   90.00
_cell.angle_beta   90.00
_cell.angle_gamma   90.00
#
_symmetry.space_group_name_H-M   'P 1'
#
loop_
_entity.id
_entity.type
_entity.pdbx_description
1 polymer ?
#
loop_
_entity_poly.entity_id
_entity_poly.type
_entity_poly.pdbx_seq_one_letter_code
_entity_poly.pdbx_strand_id
1 'polypeptide(L)' 'NWTFVNCSIYFMSTEEKNWTESRQDCRDKGADLLIINNKEEQEFISKQLDRSEFWIGLSDRDTEGEWKWVDDTPLTT' A
#
# COMPACT_ATOMS: atom_id res chain seq x y z
N ASN A 1 -6.79 13.29 -4.19
CA ASN A 1 -5.73 14.31 -3.96
C ASN A 1 -4.55 13.65 -3.28
N TRP A 2 -3.33 14.10 -3.55
CA TRP A 2 -2.11 13.58 -2.91
C TRP A 2 -1.85 14.27 -1.58
N THR A 3 -1.32 13.53 -0.61
CA THR A 3 -1.00 14.03 0.74
C THR A 3 0.46 13.73 1.07
N PHE A 4 1.23 14.72 1.54
CA PHE A 4 2.62 14.53 1.99
C PHE A 4 2.70 14.39 3.51
N VAL A 5 3.25 13.28 4.01
CA VAL A 5 3.41 12.99 5.44
C VAL A 5 4.67 12.19 5.67
N ASN A 6 5.47 12.58 6.67
CA ASN A 6 6.70 11.88 7.08
C ASN A 6 7.63 11.53 5.91
N CYS A 7 7.89 12.50 5.03
CA CYS A 7 8.71 12.34 3.82
C CYS A 7 8.16 11.40 2.72
N SER A 8 6.92 10.92 2.87
CA SER A 8 6.21 10.09 1.89
C SER A 8 5.02 10.84 1.29
N ILE A 9 4.62 10.46 0.07
CA ILE A 9 3.44 11.00 -0.62
C ILE A 9 2.42 9.88 -0.79
N TYR A 10 1.19 10.11 -0.36
CA TYR A 10 0.10 9.14 -0.37
C TYR A 10 -1.00 9.57 -1.32
N PHE A 11 -1.57 8.61 -2.05
CA PHE A 11 -2.77 8.79 -2.83
C PHE A 11 -3.81 7.76 -2.38
N MET A 12 -4.94 8.24 -1.87
CA MET A 12 -6.08 7.39 -1.54
C MET A 12 -7.02 7.35 -2.76
N SER A 13 -7.16 6.17 -3.36
CA SER A 13 -8.08 5.95 -4.46
C SER A 13 -9.54 6.04 -3.98
N THR A 14 -10.43 6.50 -4.85
CA THR A 14 -11.89 6.45 -4.63
C THR A 14 -12.57 5.39 -5.51
N GLU A 15 -11.78 4.61 -6.25
CA GLU A 15 -12.26 3.57 -7.16
C GLU A 15 -12.06 2.18 -6.54
N GLU A 16 -13.08 1.34 -6.64
CA GLU A 16 -13.00 -0.07 -6.25
C GLU A 16 -12.40 -0.88 -7.41
N LYS A 17 -11.26 -1.53 -7.13
CA LYS A 17 -10.48 -2.34 -8.06
C LYS A 17 -9.95 -3.56 -7.32
N ASN A 18 -9.58 -4.62 -8.06
CA ASN A 18 -8.83 -5.71 -7.45
C ASN A 18 -7.36 -5.30 -7.22
N TRP A 19 -6.62 -6.05 -6.41
CA TRP A 19 -5.23 -5.72 -6.07
C TRP A 19 -4.33 -5.45 -7.28
N THR A 20 -4.46 -6.25 -8.34
CA THR A 20 -3.64 -6.12 -9.56
C THR A 20 -3.97 -4.83 -10.31
N GLU A 21 -5.27 -4.54 -10.47
CA GLU A 21 -5.75 -3.31 -11.10
C GLU A 21 -5.39 -2.06 -10.28
N SER A 22 -5.50 -2.14 -8.94
CA SER A 22 -5.08 -1.06 -8.04
C SER A 22 -3.58 -0.78 -8.15
N ARG A 23 -2.74 -1.81 -8.20
CA ARG A 23 -1.29 -1.65 -8.39
C ARG A 23 -0.97 -1.00 -9.72
N GLN A 24 -1.63 -1.43 -10.80
CA GLN A 24 -1.43 -0.82 -12.11
C GLN A 24 -1.86 0.66 -12.12
N ASP A 25 -2.99 0.99 -11.50
CA ASP A 25 -3.45 2.38 -11.40
C ASP A 25 -2.48 3.27 -10.60
N CYS A 26 -1.89 2.76 -9.52
CA CYS A 26 -0.83 3.46 -8.80
C CYS A 26 0.40 3.71 -9.69
N ARG A 27 0.82 2.70 -10.46
CA ARG A 27 1.95 2.78 -11.41
C ARG A 27 1.73 3.76 -12.54
N ASP A 28 0.51 3.79 -13.09
CA ASP A 28 0.12 4.75 -14.12
C ASP A 28 0.18 6.20 -13.60
N LYS A 29 0.09 6.39 -12.29
CA LYS A 29 0.26 7.69 -11.61
C LYS A 29 1.69 7.97 -11.14
N GLY A 30 2.65 7.11 -11.45
CA GLY A 30 4.05 7.25 -11.05
C GLY A 30 4.35 6.86 -9.60
N ALA A 31 3.51 6.03 -8.98
CA ALA A 31 3.71 5.46 -7.64
C ALA A 31 3.57 3.92 -7.66
N ASP A 32 3.51 3.28 -6.50
CA ASP A 32 3.14 1.86 -6.36
C ASP A 32 2.22 1.72 -5.13
N LEU A 33 1.67 0.53 -4.86
CA LEU A 33 0.86 0.32 -3.66
C LEU A 33 1.70 0.55 -2.39
N LEU A 34 1.04 1.02 -1.33
CA LEU A 34 1.66 1.39 -0.07
C LEU A 34 2.48 0.23 0.53
N ILE A 35 3.74 0.53 0.86
CA ILE A 35 4.60 -0.32 1.70
C ILE A 35 4.63 0.29 3.10
N ILE A 36 4.50 -0.54 4.13
CA ILE A 36 4.55 -0.09 5.52
C ILE A 36 5.89 -0.52 6.11
N ASN A 37 6.77 0.45 6.34
CA ASN A 37 8.16 0.21 6.74
C ASN A 37 8.34 0.11 8.26
N ASN A 38 7.45 0.72 9.03
CA ASN A 38 7.58 0.78 10.48
C ASN A 38 6.23 0.99 11.18
N LYS A 39 6.26 0.82 12.50
CA LYS A 39 5.09 0.94 13.37
C LYS A 39 4.46 2.34 13.34
N GLU A 40 5.25 3.40 13.23
CA GLU A 40 4.74 4.77 13.20
C GLU A 40 3.92 5.03 11.93
N GLU A 41 4.40 4.55 10.78
CA GLU A 41 3.68 4.58 9.51
C GLU A 41 2.38 3.75 9.57
N GLN A 42 2.45 2.54 10.15
CA GLN A 42 1.26 1.72 10.39
C GLN A 42 0.20 2.45 11.23
N GLU A 43 0.60 3.08 12.34
CA GLU A 43 -0.31 3.81 13.22
C GLU A 43 -0.88 5.06 12.55
N PHE A 44 -0.08 5.76 11.76
CA PHE A 44 -0.51 6.93 11.01
C PHE A 44 -1.59 6.54 9.98
N ILE A 45 -1.32 5.52 9.17
CA ILE A 45 -2.23 5.05 8.13
C ILE A 45 -3.51 4.51 8.76
N SER A 46 -3.43 3.67 9.79
CA SER A 46 -4.62 3.16 10.50
C SER A 46 -5.53 4.27 11.04
N LYS A 47 -4.99 5.43 11.43
CA LYS A 47 -5.78 6.60 11.86
C LYS A 47 -6.40 7.34 10.69
N GLN A 48 -5.70 7.47 9.56
CA GLN A 48 -6.19 8.20 8.38
C GLN A 48 -7.29 7.45 7.64
N LEU A 49 -7.25 6.12 7.60
CA LEU A 49 -8.20 5.34 6.80
C LEU A 49 -9.61 5.27 7.42
N ASP A 50 -9.84 5.77 8.64
CA ASP A 50 -11.15 5.86 9.33
C ASP A 50 -12.09 4.66 9.07
N ARG A 51 -11.55 3.44 9.20
CA ARG A 51 -12.25 2.15 8.99
C ARG A 51 -12.63 1.79 7.55
N SER A 52 -12.15 2.53 6.56
CA SER A 52 -12.27 2.17 5.14
C SER A 52 -11.21 1.12 4.77
N GLU A 53 -11.58 0.21 3.87
CA GLU A 53 -10.71 -0.86 3.38
C GLU A 53 -9.99 -0.41 2.11
N PHE A 54 -8.67 -0.60 2.06
CA PHE A 54 -7.85 -0.25 0.91
C PHE A 54 -6.82 -1.34 0.63
N TRP A 55 -6.51 -1.54 -0.65
CA TRP A 55 -5.38 -2.38 -1.04
C TRP A 55 -4.05 -1.70 -0.67
N ILE A 56 -3.15 -2.49 -0.09
CA ILE A 56 -1.75 -2.14 0.18
C ILE A 56 -0.83 -3.08 -0.59
N GLY A 57 0.46 -2.79 -0.60
CA GLY A 57 1.45 -3.49 -1.41
C GLY A 57 1.85 -4.88 -0.93
N LEU A 58 1.26 -5.38 0.17
CA LEU A 58 1.58 -6.69 0.72
C LEU A 58 0.81 -7.80 -0.02
N SER A 59 1.49 -8.82 -0.51
CA SER A 59 0.87 -9.98 -1.17
C SER A 59 1.75 -11.24 -1.11
N ASP A 60 1.14 -12.41 -1.24
CA ASP A 60 1.80 -13.72 -1.38
C ASP A 60 1.51 -14.38 -2.74
N ARG A 61 1.08 -13.57 -3.72
CA ARG A 61 0.64 -13.99 -5.06
C ARG A 61 1.67 -14.81 -5.85
N ASP A 62 2.95 -14.64 -5.55
CA ASP A 62 4.03 -15.32 -6.26
C ASP A 62 4.28 -16.72 -5.70
N THR A 63 4.21 -16.85 -4.37
CA THR A 63 4.35 -18.11 -3.63
C THR A 63 3.43 -18.05 -2.41
N GLU A 64 2.39 -18.88 -2.39
CA GLU A 64 1.45 -18.98 -1.26
C GLU A 64 2.21 -19.17 0.06
N GLY A 65 1.94 -18.31 1.04
CA GLY A 65 2.60 -18.31 2.35
C GLY A 65 3.91 -17.51 2.43
N GLU A 66 4.47 -17.03 1.31
CA GLU A 66 5.60 -16.10 1.28
C GLU A 66 5.14 -14.66 1.00
N TRP A 67 4.84 -13.92 2.05
CA TRP A 67 4.41 -12.53 1.95
C TRP A 67 5.57 -11.60 1.57
N LYS A 68 5.36 -10.82 0.51
CA LYS A 68 6.30 -9.81 -0.01
C LYS A 68 5.58 -8.50 -0.29
N TRP A 69 6.31 -7.41 -0.13
CA TRP A 69 5.89 -6.08 -0.56
C TRP A 69 6.10 -5.91 -2.06
N VAL A 70 5.47 -4.89 -2.64
CA VAL A 70 5.60 -4.56 -4.08
C VAL A 70 7.02 -4.16 -4.52
N ASP A 71 7.96 -3.97 -3.60
CA ASP A 71 9.39 -3.75 -3.84
C ASP A 71 10.24 -5.03 -3.70
N ASP A 72 9.59 -6.19 -3.64
CA ASP A 72 10.19 -7.52 -3.48
C ASP A 72 10.84 -7.78 -2.10
N THR A 73 10.69 -6.87 -1.14
CA THR A 73 11.15 -7.12 0.23
C THR A 73 10.21 -8.06 0.98
N PRO A 74 10.74 -8.99 1.80
CA PRO A 74 9.91 -9.90 2.59
C PRO A 74 9.23 -9.17 3.75
N LEU A 75 8.06 -9.65 4.16
CA LEU A 75 7.42 -9.18 5.38
C LEU A 75 8.28 -9.50 6.60
N THR A 76 8.71 -8.46 7.33
CA THR A 76 9.38 -8.59 8.64
C THR A 76 8.38 -8.33 9.76
N THR A 77 8.35 -9.20 10.78
CA THR A 77 7.49 -9.07 11.98
C THR A 77 8.24 -8.45 13.15
#